data_AF-A0A2H0PYI5-F1
#
_entry.id   AF-A0A2H0PYI5-F1
#
_cell.length_a   1.000
_cell.length_b   1.000
_cell.length_c   1.000
_cell.angle_alpha   90.00
_cell.angle_beta   90.00
_cell.angle_gamma   90.00
#
_symmetry.space_group_name_H-M   'P 1'
#
loop_
_entity.id
_entity.type
_entity.pdbx_description
1 polymer ?
#
loop_
_entity_poly.entity_id
_entity_poly.type
_entity_poly.pdbx_seq_one_letter_code
_entity_poly.pdbx_strand_id
1 'polypeptide(L)'
;MLRIKRCRRASSNNKKILISGLVFTLVFGGVFGVLPQIAKAADPTATSGKAKMMNTGEYLYFDAAPYGSNVTVSDPDPGDSNRRTLAGYSWSTDFGWINFGDAVHGGPVKVTYATGDLTGQAYALNTGGFIDFDAYNSNAYIDTTTGEFKGYGWSNDGGWVNFEDTGARVDEEGKPNNPTATHGYSSAAKTLEYTSGNWGMASGPAGPYFEWSGATDTAGTSGYALGVDGYWVYFGTDPTAEPTTAGAYQTAAT
;
A
#
# COMPACT_ATOMS: atom_id res chain seq x y z
N MET A 1 32.79 2.54 -3.06
CA MET A 1 31.84 1.59 -2.46
C MET A 1 30.46 1.86 -3.07
N LEU A 2 29.78 0.83 -3.59
CA LEU A 2 28.40 0.91 -4.08
C LEU A 2 27.45 0.59 -2.93
N ARG A 3 26.45 1.45 -2.70
CA ARG A 3 25.37 1.21 -1.73
C ARG A 3 24.03 1.42 -2.41
N ILE A 4 23.13 0.47 -2.23
CA ILE A 4 21.81 0.51 -2.84
C ILE A 4 20.76 0.36 -1.74
N LYS A 5 19.79 1.26 -1.75
CA LYS A 5 18.62 1.22 -0.86
C LYS A 5 17.38 1.40 -1.73
N ARG A 6 16.62 0.32 -1.91
CA ARG A 6 15.33 0.36 -2.61
C ARG A 6 14.35 1.34 -1.98
N CYS A 7 13.56 1.96 -2.84
CA CYS A 7 12.41 2.76 -2.49
C CYS A 7 11.15 1.94 -2.81
N ARG A 8 10.18 2.01 -1.90
CA ARG A 8 8.83 1.51 -2.16
C ARG A 8 8.04 2.61 -2.86
N ARG A 9 7.05 2.24 -3.67
CA ARG A 9 6.03 3.18 -4.14
C ARG A 9 5.35 3.76 -2.90
N ALA A 10 5.54 5.06 -2.64
CA ALA A 10 5.27 5.65 -1.35
C ALA A 10 3.83 5.33 -0.87
N SER A 11 3.67 4.75 0.32
CA SER A 11 2.45 4.89 1.14
C SER A 11 2.57 6.21 1.90
N SER A 12 1.54 7.05 1.82
CA SER A 12 1.57 8.42 2.39
C SER A 12 1.57 8.44 3.92
N ASN A 13 1.33 7.32 4.61
CA ASN A 13 1.01 7.34 6.04
C ASN A 13 1.83 6.36 6.89
N ASN A 14 3.13 6.60 7.04
CA ASN A 14 3.90 5.99 8.14
C ASN A 14 3.95 6.93 9.37
N LYS A 15 2.82 7.05 10.07
CA LYS A 15 2.80 7.48 11.48
C LYS A 15 2.07 6.42 12.29
N LYS A 16 2.86 5.52 12.91
CA LYS A 16 2.38 4.54 13.89
C LYS A 16 1.60 5.27 15.00
N ILE A 17 0.29 5.07 15.05
CA ILE A 17 -0.53 5.47 16.20
C ILE A 17 -0.31 4.40 17.28
N LEU A 18 0.50 4.72 18.29
CA LEU A 18 0.55 3.93 19.52
C LEU A 18 -0.77 4.16 20.30
N ILE A 19 -1.68 3.19 20.24
CA ILE A 19 -2.80 3.14 21.19
C ILE A 19 -2.27 2.54 22.49
N SER A 20 -1.97 3.39 23.48
CA SER A 20 -1.66 2.97 24.84
C SER A 20 -2.89 2.32 25.48
N GLY A 21 -2.92 0.99 25.49
CA GLY A 21 -3.89 0.19 26.24
C GLY A 21 -3.60 0.24 27.74
N LEU A 22 -4.48 0.91 28.49
CA LEU A 22 -4.51 0.88 29.95
C LEU A 22 -4.87 -0.53 30.42
N VAL A 23 -3.90 -1.28 30.96
CA VAL A 23 -4.12 -2.63 31.49
C VAL A 23 -4.74 -2.53 32.88
N PHE A 24 -5.99 -2.97 33.02
CA PHE A 24 -6.64 -3.18 34.31
C PHE A 24 -6.43 -4.65 34.72
N THR A 25 -5.53 -4.91 35.66
CA THR A 25 -5.26 -6.26 36.16
C THR A 25 -6.32 -6.65 37.18
N LEU A 26 -7.24 -7.54 36.78
CA LEU A 26 -8.16 -8.23 37.69
C LEU A 26 -7.63 -9.65 37.91
N VAL A 27 -7.15 -9.91 39.12
CA VAL A 27 -6.62 -11.21 39.54
C VAL A 27 -7.79 -12.14 39.85
N PHE A 28 -8.02 -13.16 39.03
CA PHE A 28 -8.75 -14.36 39.42
C PHE A 28 -7.93 -15.59 39.05
N GLY A 29 -7.65 -16.41 40.08
CA GLY A 29 -6.93 -17.66 39.94
C GLY A 29 -7.82 -18.80 39.44
N GLY A 30 -7.21 -19.74 38.72
CA GLY A 30 -7.73 -21.09 38.54
C GLY A 30 -7.81 -21.59 37.10
N VAL A 31 -7.09 -22.69 36.85
CA VAL A 31 -7.23 -23.66 35.75
C VAL A 31 -6.59 -23.27 34.40
N PHE A 32 -5.38 -23.80 34.18
CA PHE A 32 -4.72 -23.87 32.86
C PHE A 32 -5.44 -24.88 31.96
N GLY A 33 -6.46 -24.41 31.24
CA GLY A 33 -6.87 -25.03 29.98
C GLY A 33 -5.96 -24.52 28.86
N VAL A 34 -5.44 -25.41 28.02
CA VAL A 34 -4.79 -25.02 26.76
C VAL A 34 -5.88 -24.41 25.86
N LEU A 35 -6.08 -23.11 25.97
CA LEU A 35 -6.93 -22.37 25.05
C LEU A 35 -6.31 -22.50 23.66
N PRO A 36 -7.09 -22.85 22.62
CA PRO A 36 -6.61 -22.64 21.26
C PRO A 36 -6.25 -21.15 21.16
N GLN A 37 -5.01 -20.87 20.75
CA GLN A 37 -4.63 -19.52 20.36
C GLN A 37 -5.52 -19.17 19.17
N ILE A 38 -6.65 -18.50 19.43
CA ILE A 38 -7.34 -17.73 18.42
C ILE A 38 -6.28 -16.75 17.96
N ALA A 39 -5.76 -16.96 16.75
CA ALA A 39 -4.87 -16.02 16.11
C ALA A 39 -5.52 -14.64 16.29
N LYS A 40 -4.83 -13.72 16.96
CA LYS A 40 -5.25 -12.32 16.91
C LYS A 40 -5.31 -11.98 15.42
N ALA A 41 -6.50 -11.64 14.93
CA ALA A 41 -6.60 -10.95 13.66
C ALA A 41 -5.62 -9.77 13.73
N ALA A 42 -4.79 -9.61 12.71
CA ALA A 42 -4.00 -8.41 12.57
C ALA A 42 -4.95 -7.21 12.53
N ASP A 43 -4.43 -6.05 12.94
CA ASP A 43 -5.22 -4.83 12.91
C ASP A 43 -5.62 -4.52 11.45
N PRO A 44 -6.84 -3.98 11.21
CA PRO A 44 -7.30 -3.70 9.85
C PRO A 44 -6.31 -2.78 9.13
N THR A 45 -6.05 -3.07 7.86
CA THR A 45 -5.00 -2.41 7.08
C THR A 45 -5.50 -1.06 6.56
N ALA A 46 -4.72 0.01 6.74
CA ALA A 46 -5.08 1.34 6.24
C ALA A 46 -5.17 1.42 4.71
N THR A 47 -5.85 2.45 4.22
CA THR A 47 -5.89 2.80 2.79
C THR A 47 -5.39 4.22 2.60
N SER A 48 -4.93 4.54 1.38
CA SER A 48 -4.38 5.84 1.03
C SER A 48 -4.65 6.19 -0.44
N GLY A 49 -4.33 7.43 -0.84
CA GLY A 49 -4.60 7.95 -2.17
C GLY A 49 -6.00 8.56 -2.31
N LYS A 50 -6.50 8.60 -3.55
CA LYS A 50 -7.77 9.25 -3.89
C LYS A 50 -8.50 8.53 -5.03
N ALA A 51 -9.79 8.82 -5.19
CA ALA A 51 -10.63 8.44 -6.33
C ALA A 51 -11.24 9.70 -6.94
N LYS A 52 -11.47 9.72 -8.26
CA LYS A 52 -11.95 10.91 -8.98
C LYS A 52 -13.44 10.84 -9.25
N MET A 53 -14.16 11.89 -8.88
CA MET A 53 -15.54 12.12 -9.28
C MET A 53 -15.56 12.58 -10.74
N MET A 54 -16.18 11.81 -11.63
CA MET A 54 -16.07 12.03 -13.08
C MET A 54 -16.88 13.24 -13.56
N ASN A 55 -17.99 13.56 -12.89
CA ASN A 55 -18.86 14.66 -13.29
C ASN A 55 -18.33 16.04 -12.86
N THR A 56 -17.70 16.12 -11.68
CA THR A 56 -17.20 17.37 -11.09
C THR A 56 -15.70 17.55 -11.30
N GLY A 57 -14.96 16.45 -11.46
CA GLY A 57 -13.48 16.43 -11.53
C GLY A 57 -12.80 16.45 -10.16
N GLU A 58 -13.57 16.55 -9.09
CA GLU A 58 -13.16 16.56 -7.69
C GLU A 58 -12.78 15.15 -7.19
N TYR A 59 -12.37 15.03 -5.91
CA TYR A 59 -11.81 13.78 -5.39
C TYR A 59 -12.46 13.31 -4.09
N LEU A 60 -12.51 11.97 -3.97
CA LEU A 60 -12.70 11.22 -2.74
C LEU A 60 -11.31 10.86 -2.18
N TYR A 61 -10.99 11.31 -0.98
CA TYR A 61 -9.67 11.20 -0.36
C TYR A 61 -9.65 10.09 0.69
N PHE A 62 -8.76 9.12 0.50
CA PHE A 62 -8.48 8.03 1.45
C PHE A 62 -7.32 8.37 2.39
N ASP A 63 -6.47 9.33 2.02
CA ASP A 63 -5.35 9.80 2.84
C ASP A 63 -5.78 10.49 4.15
N ALA A 64 -5.07 10.19 5.24
CA ALA A 64 -5.26 10.87 6.52
C ALA A 64 -5.01 12.38 6.47
N ALA A 65 -4.12 12.86 5.58
CA ALA A 65 -3.95 14.28 5.34
C ALA A 65 -4.58 14.67 4.00
N PRO A 66 -5.26 15.83 3.90
CA PRO A 66 -5.39 16.85 4.94
C PRO A 66 -6.64 16.69 5.83
N TYR A 67 -7.55 15.76 5.50
CA TYR A 67 -8.90 15.77 6.07
C TYR A 67 -9.10 14.85 7.28
N GLY A 68 -8.20 13.91 7.53
CA GLY A 68 -8.34 12.92 8.59
C GLY A 68 -9.03 11.62 8.16
N SER A 69 -9.05 11.32 6.85
CA SER A 69 -9.61 10.04 6.36
C SER A 69 -8.89 8.86 6.99
N ASN A 70 -9.64 7.79 7.24
CA ASN A 70 -9.16 6.63 7.99
C ASN A 70 -9.80 5.33 7.52
N VAL A 71 -10.08 5.21 6.22
CA VAL A 71 -10.63 3.98 5.67
C VAL A 71 -9.63 2.85 5.83
N THR A 72 -10.09 1.70 6.31
CA THR A 72 -9.30 0.48 6.49
C THR A 72 -9.97 -0.70 5.82
N VAL A 73 -9.20 -1.74 5.51
CA VAL A 73 -9.65 -3.05 5.04
C VAL A 73 -9.45 -4.06 6.16
N SER A 74 -10.50 -4.81 6.49
CA SER A 74 -10.38 -5.89 7.47
C SER A 74 -9.47 -7.01 6.97
N ASP A 75 -8.97 -7.79 7.91
CA ASP A 75 -8.36 -9.07 7.60
C ASP A 75 -9.35 -10.01 6.90
N PRO A 76 -8.86 -11.00 6.12
CA PRO A 76 -9.71 -12.07 5.61
C PRO A 76 -10.34 -12.84 6.76
N ASP A 77 -11.66 -12.98 6.76
CA ASP A 77 -12.38 -13.80 7.74
C ASP A 77 -12.45 -15.27 7.28
N PRO A 78 -11.69 -16.21 7.88
CA PRO A 78 -11.71 -17.61 7.49
C PRO A 78 -13.07 -18.28 7.70
N GLY A 79 -13.92 -17.72 8.56
CA GLY A 79 -15.29 -18.18 8.81
C GLY A 79 -16.31 -17.76 7.75
N ASP A 80 -15.98 -16.79 6.90
CA ASP A 80 -16.86 -16.23 5.86
C ASP A 80 -16.16 -16.16 4.50
N SER A 81 -15.60 -17.30 4.05
CA SER A 81 -14.92 -17.42 2.74
C SER A 81 -13.81 -16.38 2.53
N ASN A 82 -13.09 -16.01 3.60
CA ASN A 82 -12.06 -14.98 3.61
C ASN A 82 -12.55 -13.58 3.22
N ARG A 83 -13.87 -13.32 3.24
CA ARG A 83 -14.45 -12.03 2.93
C ARG A 83 -13.82 -10.94 3.80
N ARG A 84 -13.55 -9.79 3.19
CA ARG A 84 -13.08 -8.59 3.90
C ARG A 84 -14.13 -7.49 3.83
N THR A 85 -13.99 -6.47 4.65
CA THR A 85 -14.85 -5.28 4.66
C THR A 85 -14.02 -4.02 4.74
N LEU A 86 -14.47 -2.97 4.06
CA LEU A 86 -14.01 -1.62 4.30
C LEU A 86 -14.74 -1.03 5.51
N ALA A 87 -14.04 -0.22 6.29
CA ALA A 87 -14.61 0.52 7.41
C ALA A 87 -13.94 1.89 7.54
N GLY A 88 -14.55 2.80 8.30
CA GLY A 88 -14.01 4.16 8.51
C GLY A 88 -14.58 5.17 7.50
N TYR A 89 -13.89 6.31 7.39
CA TYR A 89 -14.39 7.48 6.68
C TYR A 89 -13.38 8.01 5.68
N SER A 90 -13.88 8.43 4.51
CA SER A 90 -13.13 9.22 3.53
C SER A 90 -13.80 10.57 3.34
N TRP A 91 -13.02 11.60 3.00
CA TRP A 91 -13.56 12.92 2.68
C TRP A 91 -13.75 13.10 1.18
N SER A 92 -14.86 13.68 0.76
CA SER A 92 -15.10 14.18 -0.60
C SER A 92 -15.30 15.70 -0.56
N THR A 93 -14.70 16.42 -1.50
CA THR A 93 -14.96 17.86 -1.66
C THR A 93 -16.38 18.16 -2.13
N ASP A 94 -17.03 17.21 -2.80
CA ASP A 94 -18.42 17.34 -3.26
C ASP A 94 -19.44 16.94 -2.18
N PHE A 95 -19.15 15.88 -1.42
CA PHE A 95 -20.15 15.22 -0.57
C PHE A 95 -19.86 15.30 0.93
N GLY A 96 -18.70 15.83 1.31
CA GLY A 96 -18.22 15.77 2.69
C GLY A 96 -17.82 14.35 3.10
N TRP A 97 -18.18 13.94 4.32
CA TRP A 97 -17.75 12.66 4.87
C TRP A 97 -18.53 11.49 4.30
N ILE A 98 -17.80 10.48 3.80
CA ILE A 98 -18.34 9.22 3.33
C ILE A 98 -17.97 8.11 4.32
N ASN A 99 -18.98 7.43 4.87
CA ASN A 99 -18.85 6.28 5.76
C ASN A 99 -18.82 4.96 4.96
N PHE A 100 -17.77 4.17 5.13
CA PHE A 100 -17.63 2.85 4.50
C PHE A 100 -18.14 1.70 5.36
N GLY A 101 -18.46 1.94 6.64
CA GLY A 101 -18.71 0.91 7.63
C GLY A 101 -19.88 1.18 8.56
N ASP A 102 -21.11 1.07 8.05
CA ASP A 102 -22.27 0.73 8.87
C ASP A 102 -23.30 -0.09 8.07
N ALA A 103 -24.02 -0.99 8.74
CA ALA A 103 -25.08 -1.80 8.11
C ALA A 103 -26.40 -1.05 7.94
N VAL A 104 -26.51 0.17 8.47
CA VAL A 104 -27.74 0.95 8.48
C VAL A 104 -28.03 1.49 7.07
N HIS A 105 -26.99 1.83 6.32
CA HIS A 105 -27.09 2.45 5.00
C HIS A 105 -26.55 1.55 3.87
N GLY A 106 -26.73 0.23 3.99
CA GLY A 106 -26.31 -0.73 2.96
C GLY A 106 -24.84 -1.14 2.98
N GLY A 107 -24.07 -0.71 4.00
CA GLY A 107 -22.70 -1.14 4.24
C GLY A 107 -22.59 -2.36 5.17
N PRO A 108 -21.36 -2.69 5.64
CA PRO A 108 -20.10 -2.15 5.14
C PRO A 108 -19.88 -2.53 3.67
N VAL A 109 -19.03 -1.76 2.98
CA VAL A 109 -18.54 -2.17 1.66
C VAL A 109 -17.71 -3.44 1.83
N LYS A 110 -18.04 -4.50 1.11
CA LYS A 110 -17.38 -5.81 1.21
C LYS A 110 -16.38 -5.96 0.07
N VAL A 111 -15.32 -6.71 0.34
CA VAL A 111 -14.30 -7.09 -0.64
C VAL A 111 -14.31 -8.61 -0.77
N THR A 112 -14.55 -9.09 -1.99
CA THR A 112 -14.47 -10.52 -2.29
C THR A 112 -13.01 -10.96 -2.32
N TYR A 113 -12.63 -11.94 -1.50
CA TYR A 113 -11.22 -12.32 -1.34
C TYR A 113 -10.55 -12.78 -2.65
N ALA A 114 -11.26 -13.58 -3.45
CA ALA A 114 -10.68 -14.21 -4.64
C ALA A 114 -10.48 -13.22 -5.81
N THR A 115 -11.39 -12.26 -5.97
CA THR A 115 -11.44 -11.36 -7.14
C THR A 115 -11.10 -9.92 -6.78
N GLY A 116 -11.25 -9.53 -5.51
CA GLY A 116 -11.11 -8.16 -5.06
C GLY A 116 -12.37 -7.32 -5.24
N ASP A 117 -13.44 -7.87 -5.81
CA ASP A 117 -14.67 -7.11 -6.14
C ASP A 117 -15.24 -6.41 -4.92
N LEU A 118 -15.54 -5.12 -5.08
CA LEU A 118 -16.23 -4.31 -4.09
C LEU A 118 -17.73 -4.44 -4.28
N THR A 119 -18.45 -4.64 -3.17
CA THR A 119 -19.91 -4.79 -3.14
C THR A 119 -20.48 -4.01 -1.95
N GLY A 120 -21.77 -3.69 -1.97
CA GLY A 120 -22.45 -2.88 -0.96
C GLY A 120 -22.40 -1.37 -1.24
N GLN A 121 -22.62 -0.58 -0.19
CA GLN A 121 -22.75 0.87 -0.30
C GLN A 121 -21.89 1.60 0.75
N ALA A 122 -21.34 2.75 0.36
CA ALA A 122 -20.75 3.72 1.27
C ALA A 122 -21.64 4.96 1.35
N TYR A 123 -21.88 5.49 2.55
CA TYR A 123 -22.91 6.49 2.80
C TYR A 123 -22.34 7.90 2.99
N ALA A 124 -22.89 8.89 2.31
CA ALA A 124 -22.50 10.30 2.43
C ALA A 124 -23.25 10.97 3.59
N LEU A 125 -22.55 11.25 4.69
CA LEU A 125 -23.14 11.79 5.92
C LEU A 125 -23.76 13.18 5.75
N ASN A 126 -23.19 14.01 4.87
CA ASN A 126 -23.63 15.40 4.72
C ASN A 126 -24.82 15.56 3.77
N THR A 127 -24.98 14.67 2.80
CA THR A 127 -26.01 14.77 1.76
C THR A 127 -27.11 13.71 1.90
N GLY A 128 -26.82 12.61 2.58
CA GLY A 128 -27.71 11.45 2.68
C GLY A 128 -27.68 10.54 1.44
N GLY A 129 -26.82 10.82 0.47
CA GLY A 129 -26.56 9.94 -0.67
C GLY A 129 -25.61 8.79 -0.34
N PHE A 130 -25.22 8.07 -1.37
CA PHE A 130 -24.35 6.91 -1.27
C PHE A 130 -23.49 6.75 -2.52
N ILE A 131 -22.43 5.96 -2.39
CA ILE A 131 -21.67 5.36 -3.48
C ILE A 131 -22.00 3.87 -3.49
N ASP A 132 -22.55 3.40 -4.60
CA ASP A 132 -23.00 2.02 -4.80
C ASP A 132 -21.97 1.24 -5.62
N PHE A 133 -21.57 0.09 -5.11
CA PHE A 133 -20.61 -0.81 -5.73
C PHE A 133 -21.24 -2.03 -6.41
N ASP A 134 -22.55 -2.28 -6.23
CA ASP A 134 -23.27 -3.42 -6.79
C ASP A 134 -24.20 -3.03 -7.95
N ALA A 135 -24.79 -1.84 -7.88
CA ALA A 135 -25.80 -1.39 -8.84
C ALA A 135 -25.19 -0.54 -9.97
N TYR A 136 -26.03 -0.15 -10.93
CA TYR A 136 -25.68 0.79 -12.02
C TYR A 136 -24.56 0.32 -12.97
N ASN A 137 -24.19 -0.96 -12.95
CA ASN A 137 -23.00 -1.52 -13.61
C ASN A 137 -21.68 -1.04 -13.00
N SER A 138 -21.68 -0.72 -11.70
CA SER A 138 -20.46 -0.57 -10.92
C SER A 138 -19.61 -1.84 -11.03
N ASN A 139 -18.30 -1.66 -11.05
CA ASN A 139 -17.32 -2.72 -11.25
C ASN A 139 -16.02 -2.42 -10.50
N ALA A 140 -16.12 -1.71 -9.37
CA ALA A 140 -14.95 -1.39 -8.59
C ALA A 140 -14.39 -2.64 -7.91
N TYR A 141 -13.07 -2.75 -7.85
CA TYR A 141 -12.38 -3.86 -7.20
C TYR A 141 -11.03 -3.41 -6.66
N ILE A 142 -10.48 -4.16 -5.71
CA ILE A 142 -9.10 -4.03 -5.24
C ILE A 142 -8.27 -5.10 -5.93
N ASP A 143 -7.24 -4.71 -6.67
CA ASP A 143 -6.29 -5.66 -7.27
C ASP A 143 -5.70 -6.57 -6.18
N THR A 144 -5.96 -7.87 -6.28
CA THR A 144 -5.60 -8.83 -5.24
C THR A 144 -4.08 -9.04 -5.11
N THR A 145 -3.30 -8.56 -6.08
CA THR A 145 -1.83 -8.59 -6.03
C THR A 145 -1.27 -7.28 -5.50
N THR A 146 -1.70 -6.14 -6.06
CA THR A 146 -1.10 -4.83 -5.75
C THR A 146 -1.81 -4.08 -4.63
N GLY A 147 -3.07 -4.39 -4.33
CA GLY A 147 -3.89 -3.63 -3.40
C GLY A 147 -4.42 -2.31 -3.97
N GLU A 148 -4.22 -2.02 -5.26
CA GLU A 148 -4.73 -0.82 -5.92
C GLU A 148 -6.25 -0.94 -6.16
N PHE A 149 -7.00 0.11 -5.84
CA PHE A 149 -8.41 0.20 -6.21
C PHE A 149 -8.52 0.50 -7.71
N LYS A 150 -9.48 -0.13 -8.39
CA LYS A 150 -9.72 0.01 -9.83
C LYS A 150 -11.22 0.00 -10.11
N GLY A 151 -11.60 0.34 -11.35
CA GLY A 151 -12.98 0.35 -11.80
C GLY A 151 -13.78 1.54 -11.28
N TYR A 152 -15.10 1.40 -11.28
CA TYR A 152 -16.04 2.49 -11.06
C TYR A 152 -17.12 2.14 -10.03
N GLY A 153 -17.43 3.10 -9.16
CA GLY A 153 -18.62 3.09 -8.31
C GLY A 153 -19.59 4.20 -8.72
N TRP A 154 -20.88 4.03 -8.48
CA TRP A 154 -21.89 5.03 -8.84
C TRP A 154 -22.36 5.79 -7.61
N SER A 155 -22.22 7.11 -7.60
CA SER A 155 -22.87 7.98 -6.63
C SER A 155 -24.19 8.51 -7.14
N ASN A 156 -25.24 8.44 -6.33
CA ASN A 156 -26.53 9.06 -6.64
C ASN A 156 -26.50 10.60 -6.56
N ASP A 157 -25.48 11.18 -5.91
CA ASP A 157 -25.35 12.62 -5.73
C ASP A 157 -24.39 13.29 -6.73
N GLY A 158 -23.39 12.55 -7.24
CA GLY A 158 -22.41 13.11 -8.18
C GLY A 158 -21.91 12.17 -9.27
N GLY A 159 -22.62 11.08 -9.53
CA GLY A 159 -22.36 10.18 -10.64
C GLY A 159 -21.16 9.28 -10.45
N TRP A 160 -20.46 8.95 -11.54
CA TRP A 160 -19.38 7.96 -11.52
C TRP A 160 -18.16 8.40 -10.71
N VAL A 161 -17.68 7.51 -9.86
CA VAL A 161 -16.43 7.59 -9.10
C VAL A 161 -15.43 6.63 -9.72
N ASN A 162 -14.32 7.15 -10.24
CA ASN A 162 -13.25 6.37 -10.88
C ASN A 162 -12.09 6.13 -9.90
N PHE A 163 -11.71 4.87 -9.72
CA PHE A 163 -10.61 4.47 -8.84
C PHE A 163 -9.29 4.21 -9.58
N GLU A 164 -9.29 4.07 -10.91
CA GLU A 164 -8.21 3.46 -11.69
C GLU A 164 -6.93 4.32 -11.84
N ASP A 165 -7.03 5.65 -11.88
CA ASP A 165 -5.87 6.54 -12.20
C ASP A 165 -5.53 7.54 -11.08
N THR A 166 -5.94 7.23 -9.86
CA THR A 166 -5.96 8.23 -8.77
C THR A 166 -5.22 7.77 -7.53
N GLY A 167 -4.67 6.55 -7.56
CA GLY A 167 -3.74 6.03 -6.56
C GLY A 167 -4.40 5.55 -5.27
N ALA A 168 -5.73 5.44 -5.22
CA ALA A 168 -6.41 4.76 -4.12
C ALA A 168 -5.87 3.33 -4.00
N ARG A 169 -5.40 2.94 -2.80
CA ARG A 169 -4.81 1.61 -2.54
C ARG A 169 -4.92 1.22 -1.08
N VAL A 170 -4.83 -0.07 -0.83
CA VAL A 170 -4.56 -0.62 0.50
C VAL A 170 -3.08 -0.43 0.80
N ASP A 171 -2.78 0.10 1.98
CA ASP A 171 -1.40 0.28 2.42
C ASP A 171 -0.75 -1.07 2.71
N GLU A 172 0.54 -1.17 2.44
CA GLU A 172 1.31 -2.38 2.74
C GLU A 172 2.20 -2.15 3.97
N GLU A 173 2.20 -3.09 4.90
CA GLU A 173 3.17 -3.09 6.00
C GLU A 173 4.50 -3.72 5.57
N GLY A 174 5.62 -3.14 6.03
CA GLY A 174 6.95 -3.68 5.79
C GLY A 174 7.83 -2.79 4.92
N LYS A 175 9.04 -3.23 4.62
CA LYS A 175 9.95 -2.58 3.66
C LYS A 175 10.33 -3.64 2.61
N PRO A 176 10.46 -3.28 1.33
CA PRO A 176 10.89 -4.25 0.32
C PRO A 176 12.26 -4.83 0.69
N ASN A 177 12.70 -5.93 0.09
CA ASN A 177 14.03 -6.52 0.25
C ASN A 177 15.06 -5.86 -0.68
N ASN A 178 16.31 -5.76 -0.21
CA ASN A 178 17.39 -5.17 -1.00
C ASN A 178 17.77 -6.13 -2.13
N PRO A 179 18.40 -5.64 -3.21
CA PRO A 179 19.07 -6.53 -4.17
C PRO A 179 19.97 -7.54 -3.44
N THR A 180 19.94 -8.79 -3.90
CA THR A 180 20.78 -9.87 -3.37
C THR A 180 22.08 -10.00 -4.15
N ALA A 181 22.13 -9.46 -5.37
CA ALA A 181 23.31 -9.41 -6.20
C ALA A 181 23.54 -7.98 -6.72
N THR A 182 24.81 -7.60 -6.79
CA THR A 182 25.28 -6.34 -7.38
C THR A 182 26.56 -6.63 -8.14
N HIS A 183 26.62 -6.21 -9.40
CA HIS A 183 27.75 -6.41 -10.28
C HIS A 183 28.25 -5.05 -10.78
N GLY A 184 29.57 -4.94 -10.93
CA GLY A 184 30.20 -3.77 -11.52
C GLY A 184 31.09 -4.21 -12.66
N TYR A 185 30.98 -3.59 -13.82
CA TYR A 185 31.72 -3.91 -15.02
C TYR A 185 32.52 -2.70 -15.51
N SER A 186 33.57 -2.98 -16.27
CA SER A 186 34.38 -1.93 -16.90
C SER A 186 33.64 -1.11 -17.94
N SER A 187 32.58 -1.70 -18.54
CA SER A 187 31.73 -1.07 -19.55
C SER A 187 30.38 -1.79 -19.64
N ALA A 188 29.43 -1.21 -20.37
CA ALA A 188 28.13 -1.82 -20.68
C ALA A 188 28.24 -3.12 -21.50
N ALA A 189 29.39 -3.39 -22.13
CA ALA A 189 29.64 -4.65 -22.83
C ALA A 189 29.87 -5.84 -21.88
N LYS A 190 30.00 -5.58 -20.56
CA LYS A 190 30.16 -6.60 -19.51
C LYS A 190 31.32 -7.58 -19.73
N THR A 191 32.36 -7.14 -20.43
CA THR A 191 33.53 -7.97 -20.79
C THR A 191 34.48 -8.21 -19.63
N LEU A 192 34.54 -7.28 -18.67
CA LEU A 192 35.35 -7.40 -17.45
C LEU A 192 34.51 -6.97 -16.25
N GLU A 193 34.27 -7.91 -15.35
CA GLU A 193 33.64 -7.65 -14.06
C GLU A 193 34.69 -7.26 -13.02
N TYR A 194 34.37 -6.24 -12.21
CA TYR A 194 35.15 -5.84 -11.07
C TYR A 194 34.81 -6.70 -9.86
N THR A 195 35.82 -7.33 -9.30
CA THR A 195 35.74 -7.97 -7.98
C THR A 195 36.06 -6.96 -6.88
N SER A 196 35.34 -7.04 -5.76
CA SER A 196 35.57 -6.16 -4.60
C SER A 196 37.03 -6.15 -4.15
N GLY A 197 37.55 -4.97 -3.81
CA GLY A 197 38.93 -4.77 -3.35
C GLY A 197 39.99 -4.64 -4.45
N ASN A 198 39.62 -4.86 -5.72
CA ASN A 198 40.54 -4.75 -6.84
C ASN A 198 40.36 -3.43 -7.61
N TRP A 199 41.48 -2.92 -8.13
CA TRP A 199 41.52 -1.74 -8.99
C TRP A 199 41.43 -2.14 -10.46
N GLY A 200 40.70 -1.36 -11.25
CA GLY A 200 40.58 -1.57 -12.69
C GLY A 200 40.26 -0.28 -13.44
N MET A 201 40.54 -0.27 -14.74
CA MET A 201 40.21 0.86 -15.61
C MET A 201 38.84 0.65 -16.23
N ALA A 202 37.97 1.64 -16.06
CA ALA A 202 36.72 1.68 -16.79
C ALA A 202 36.96 2.14 -18.23
N SER A 203 36.16 1.65 -19.16
CA SER A 203 36.21 2.09 -20.54
C SER A 203 35.66 3.52 -20.63
N GLY A 204 36.49 4.46 -21.07
CA GLY A 204 36.03 5.81 -21.39
C GLY A 204 35.23 5.84 -22.69
N PRO A 205 34.34 6.85 -22.91
CA PRO A 205 33.94 7.92 -21.99
C PRO A 205 32.76 7.55 -21.06
N ALA A 206 32.13 6.38 -21.25
CA ALA A 206 30.91 5.99 -20.53
C ALA A 206 31.17 5.62 -19.04
N GLY A 207 32.40 5.22 -18.71
CA GLY A 207 32.76 4.85 -17.35
C GLY A 207 32.27 3.45 -16.97
N PRO A 208 32.33 3.10 -15.67
CA PRO A 208 31.94 1.79 -15.18
C PRO A 208 30.42 1.59 -15.30
N TYR A 209 30.01 0.36 -15.56
CA TYR A 209 28.61 -0.04 -15.63
C TYR A 209 28.25 -0.83 -14.37
N PHE A 210 27.10 -0.59 -13.76
CA PHE A 210 26.67 -1.32 -12.56
C PHE A 210 25.28 -1.85 -12.75
N GLU A 211 25.07 -3.10 -12.33
CA GLU A 211 23.76 -3.73 -12.28
C GLU A 211 23.47 -4.44 -10.97
N TRP A 212 22.19 -4.63 -10.69
CA TRP A 212 21.73 -5.27 -9.47
C TRP A 212 20.45 -6.05 -9.71
N SER A 213 20.27 -7.14 -8.96
CA SER A 213 19.12 -8.03 -9.13
C SER A 213 18.68 -8.64 -7.80
N GLY A 214 17.51 -9.30 -7.82
CA GLY A 214 16.98 -10.03 -6.67
C GLY A 214 16.36 -9.15 -5.59
N ALA A 215 16.11 -7.87 -5.88
CA ALA A 215 15.22 -7.07 -5.04
C ALA A 215 13.79 -7.63 -5.18
N THR A 216 13.08 -7.76 -4.05
CA THR A 216 11.71 -8.26 -4.02
C THR A 216 10.88 -7.39 -3.11
N ASP A 217 9.59 -7.22 -3.42
CA ASP A 217 8.60 -6.78 -2.46
C ASP A 217 7.62 -7.93 -2.28
N THR A 218 7.57 -8.52 -1.09
CA THR A 218 6.74 -9.69 -0.82
C THR A 218 5.56 -9.24 0.02
N ALA A 219 4.37 -9.74 -0.33
CA ALA A 219 3.15 -9.39 0.36
C ALA A 219 3.30 -9.54 1.88
N GLY A 220 3.04 -8.46 2.60
CA GLY A 220 3.05 -8.43 4.05
C GLY A 220 1.82 -9.13 4.64
N THR A 221 1.51 -8.79 5.89
CA THR A 221 0.30 -9.26 6.60
C THR A 221 -1.00 -8.88 5.89
N SER A 222 -1.01 -7.76 5.17
CA SER A 222 -2.17 -7.31 4.38
C SER A 222 -2.49 -8.21 3.17
N GLY A 223 -1.53 -9.03 2.73
CA GLY A 223 -1.64 -9.88 1.56
C GLY A 223 -1.39 -9.17 0.22
N TYR A 224 -1.04 -7.88 0.23
CA TYR A 224 -0.75 -7.09 -0.97
C TYR A 224 0.75 -6.77 -1.07
N ALA A 225 1.27 -6.67 -2.29
CA ALA A 225 2.64 -6.23 -2.58
C ALA A 225 2.62 -5.11 -3.63
N LEU A 226 3.03 -3.91 -3.25
CA LEU A 226 3.07 -2.74 -4.15
C LEU A 226 4.24 -2.78 -5.13
N GLY A 227 5.24 -3.60 -4.84
CA GLY A 227 6.41 -3.77 -5.69
C GLY A 227 7.52 -2.76 -5.39
N VAL A 228 8.65 -2.95 -6.09
CA VAL A 228 9.80 -2.06 -5.99
C VAL A 228 9.62 -0.91 -6.98
N ASP A 229 9.54 0.32 -6.46
CA ASP A 229 9.35 1.53 -7.27
C ASP A 229 10.66 2.07 -7.83
N GLY A 230 11.75 1.86 -7.11
CA GLY A 230 13.08 2.24 -7.56
C GLY A 230 14.16 2.00 -6.52
N TYR A 231 15.31 2.62 -6.73
CA TYR A 231 16.53 2.42 -5.96
C TYR A 231 17.22 3.75 -5.71
N TRP A 232 17.49 4.07 -4.45
CA TRP A 232 18.49 5.07 -4.09
C TRP A 232 19.87 4.43 -4.18
N VAL A 233 20.67 4.89 -5.12
CA VAL A 233 22.00 4.36 -5.43
C VAL A 233 23.05 5.39 -5.06
N TYR A 234 23.99 5.01 -4.19
CA TYR A 234 25.13 5.83 -3.82
C TYR A 234 26.43 5.23 -4.33
N PHE A 235 27.19 6.04 -5.06
CA PHE A 235 28.55 5.77 -5.47
C PHE A 235 29.48 6.74 -4.75
N GLY A 236 30.33 6.23 -3.84
CA GLY A 236 31.30 7.08 -3.19
C GLY A 236 32.26 6.35 -2.26
N THR A 237 33.11 7.11 -1.58
CA THR A 237 34.15 6.59 -0.67
C THR A 237 33.71 6.56 0.78
N ASP A 238 32.62 7.25 1.15
CA ASP A 238 32.11 7.28 2.51
C ASP A 238 31.38 5.98 2.86
N PRO A 239 31.91 5.16 3.81
CA PRO A 239 31.28 3.94 4.26
C PRO A 239 30.15 4.18 5.29
N THR A 240 29.71 5.42 5.49
CA THR A 240 28.58 5.76 6.36
C THR A 240 27.46 6.47 5.60
N ALA A 241 27.67 6.76 4.31
CA ALA A 241 26.67 7.40 3.47
C ALA A 241 25.37 6.59 3.43
N GLU A 242 24.26 7.28 3.67
CA GLU A 242 22.89 6.80 3.48
C GLU A 242 22.44 7.08 2.05
N PRO A 243 22.12 6.06 1.23
CA PRO A 243 21.78 6.30 -0.18
C PRO A 243 20.57 7.21 -0.39
N THR A 244 19.64 7.24 0.57
CA THR A 244 18.44 8.12 0.52
C THR A 244 18.75 9.60 0.66
N THR A 245 19.94 9.98 1.14
CA THR A 245 20.34 11.39 1.29
C THR A 245 21.58 11.72 0.47
N ALA A 246 22.51 10.78 0.32
CA ALA A 246 23.76 10.98 -0.41
C ALA A 246 23.73 10.42 -1.84
N GLY A 247 22.77 9.54 -2.17
CA GLY A 247 22.67 8.88 -3.46
C GLY A 247 21.70 9.56 -4.42
N ALA A 248 21.52 8.92 -5.58
CA ALA A 248 20.58 9.31 -6.62
C ALA A 248 19.50 8.23 -6.79
N TYR A 249 18.26 8.65 -7.03
CA TYR A 249 17.14 7.74 -7.29
C TYR A 249 17.19 7.21 -8.73
N GLN A 250 16.96 5.91 -8.90
CA GLN A 250 16.93 5.17 -10.16
C GLN A 250 15.63 4.36 -10.23
N THR A 251 14.94 4.40 -11.37
CA THR A 251 13.66 3.69 -11.57
C THR A 251 13.83 2.26 -12.06
N ALA A 252 15.04 1.87 -12.47
CA ALA A 252 15.34 0.53 -12.93
C ALA A 252 16.70 0.09 -12.43
N ALA A 253 16.89 -1.23 -12.32
CA ALA A 253 18.22 -1.80 -12.38
C ALA A 253 18.74 -1.57 -13.80
N THR A 254 19.78 -0.74 -13.91
CA THR A 254 20.59 -0.69 -15.13
C THR A 254 21.48 -1.90 -15.16
#